data_AF-A0A8X6XMT2-F1
#
_entry.id   AF-A0A8X6XMT2-F1
#
_cell.length_a   1.000
_cell.length_b   1.000
_cell.length_c   1.000
_cell.angle_alpha   90.00
_cell.angle_beta   90.00
_cell.angle_gamma   90.00
#
_symmetry.space_group_name_H-M   'P 1'
#
loop_
_entity.id
_entity.type
_entity.pdbx_description
1 polymer ?
#
loop_
_entity_poly.entity_id
_entity_poly.type
_entity_poly.pdbx_seq_one_letter_code
_entity_poly.pdbx_strand_id
1 'polypeptide(L)'
;MVKYTNEQPLQILKIYYRNSESVAATLRTLTPNFGRNSRPSRQAVTSLMKKFESTHSLCDVAVPVRLRVGRSVENIAAVETSVANDPNQSIPRRSQELDIAKTTLWRILLKDLTVHPYKIRLTQVLKPMDHSK
;
A
#
# COMPACT_ATOMS: atom_id res chain seq x y z
N MET A 1 0.75 -20.11 3.94
CA MET A 1 1.77 -19.81 4.96
C MET A 1 1.03 -19.43 6.24
N VAL A 2 1.28 -20.11 7.36
CA VAL A 2 0.57 -19.82 8.63
C VAL A 2 1.00 -18.42 9.10
N LYS A 3 0.03 -17.53 9.29
CA LYS A 3 0.29 -16.19 9.86
C LYS A 3 0.30 -16.32 11.37
N TYR A 4 1.44 -16.02 11.99
CA TYR A 4 1.53 -15.98 13.44
C TYR A 4 1.02 -14.65 13.98
N THR A 5 0.32 -14.69 15.10
CA THR A 5 0.00 -13.47 15.87
C THR A 5 1.28 -12.97 16.56
N ASN A 6 1.45 -11.67 16.81
CA ASN A 6 2.67 -11.09 17.41
C ASN A 6 3.15 -11.80 18.69
N GLU A 7 2.25 -12.42 19.45
CA GLU A 7 2.56 -13.16 20.68
C GLU A 7 3.26 -14.51 20.43
N GLN A 8 2.97 -15.17 19.32
CA GLN A 8 3.46 -16.52 19.01
C GLN A 8 4.98 -16.54 18.71
N PRO A 9 5.55 -15.61 17.91
CA PRO A 9 6.99 -15.49 17.74
C PRO A 9 7.74 -15.28 19.06
N LEU A 10 7.19 -14.47 19.97
CA LEU A 10 7.79 -14.22 21.28
C LEU A 10 7.84 -15.49 22.13
N GLN A 11 6.78 -16.29 22.14
CA GLN A 11 6.75 -17.58 22.84
C GLN A 11 7.79 -18.55 22.27
N ILE A 12 7.88 -18.63 20.93
CA ILE A 12 8.88 -19.47 20.24
C ILE A 12 10.29 -19.03 20.62
N LEU A 13 10.58 -17.72 20.62
CA LEU A 13 11.88 -17.16 21.00
C LEU A 13 12.27 -17.52 22.44
N LYS A 14 11.38 -17.32 23.41
CA LYS A 14 11.62 -17.66 24.82
C LYS A 14 11.94 -19.14 25.02
N ILE A 15 11.22 -20.00 24.32
CA ILE A 15 11.41 -21.46 24.40
C ILE A 15 12.70 -21.88 23.67
N TYR A 16 13.10 -21.18 22.61
CA TYR A 16 14.35 -21.43 21.87
C TYR A 16 15.59 -21.23 22.71
N TYR A 17 15.71 -20.07 23.36
CA TYR A 17 16.86 -19.82 24.22
C TYR A 17 16.85 -20.68 25.49
N ARG A 18 15.67 -21.03 26.03
CA ARG A 18 15.58 -21.97 27.16
C ARG A 18 16.10 -23.38 26.84
N ASN A 19 15.97 -23.80 25.58
CA ASN A 19 16.36 -25.14 25.13
C ASN A 19 17.74 -25.18 24.45
N SER A 20 18.64 -24.25 24.82
CA SER A 20 20.01 -24.18 24.30
C SER A 20 20.05 -24.12 22.77
N GLU A 21 19.15 -23.34 22.16
CA GLU A 21 19.11 -23.11 20.71
C GLU A 21 18.81 -24.37 19.87
N SER A 22 18.30 -25.43 20.50
CA SER A 22 17.93 -26.66 19.79
C SER A 22 16.54 -26.56 19.16
N VAL A 23 16.49 -26.48 17.82
CA VAL A 23 15.23 -26.45 17.05
C VAL A 23 14.37 -27.71 17.30
N ALA A 24 14.98 -28.87 17.51
CA ALA A 24 14.22 -30.10 17.77
C ALA A 24 13.56 -30.07 19.16
N ALA A 25 14.28 -29.60 20.18
CA ALA A 25 13.77 -29.47 21.54
C ALA A 25 12.67 -28.40 21.64
N THR A 26 12.82 -27.29 20.92
CA THR A 26 11.75 -26.27 20.86
C THR A 26 10.48 -26.80 20.24
N LEU A 27 10.56 -27.49 19.10
CA LEU A 27 9.36 -28.03 18.47
C LEU A 27 8.65 -29.04 19.39
N ARG A 28 9.39 -29.90 20.10
CA ARG A 28 8.82 -30.83 21.08
C ARG A 28 8.08 -30.11 22.19
N THR A 29 8.69 -29.07 22.77
CA THR A 29 8.10 -28.27 23.85
C THR A 29 6.95 -27.37 23.40
N LEU A 30 6.95 -26.93 22.13
CA LEU A 30 5.87 -26.15 21.52
C LEU A 30 4.67 -27.02 21.11
N THR A 31 4.85 -28.33 20.90
CA THR A 31 3.79 -29.23 20.43
C THR A 31 2.54 -29.27 21.32
N PRO A 32 2.62 -29.35 22.65
CA PRO A 32 1.42 -29.37 23.49
C PRO A 32 0.68 -28.02 23.52
N ASN A 33 1.42 -26.91 23.37
CA ASN A 33 0.87 -25.56 23.52
C ASN A 33 0.25 -25.00 22.23
N PHE A 34 0.67 -25.52 21.07
CA PHE A 34 0.20 -25.06 19.76
C PHE A 34 -0.78 -26.06 19.15
N GLY A 35 -1.96 -25.59 18.75
CA GLY A 35 -2.95 -26.43 18.06
C GLY A 35 -2.42 -26.99 16.73
N ARG A 36 -3.07 -28.05 16.23
CA ARG A 36 -2.67 -28.80 15.01
C ARG A 36 -2.31 -27.91 13.80
N ASN A 37 -3.05 -26.81 13.62
CA ASN A 37 -2.89 -25.90 12.46
C ASN A 37 -1.93 -24.73 12.71
N SER A 38 -1.54 -24.50 13.97
CA SER A 38 -0.69 -23.37 14.38
C SER A 38 0.74 -23.82 14.71
N ARG A 39 1.03 -25.11 14.57
CA ARG A 39 2.34 -25.68 14.91
C ARG A 39 3.41 -25.13 13.98
N PRO A 40 4.50 -24.54 14.52
CA PRO A 40 5.57 -24.04 13.69
C PRO A 40 6.33 -25.17 13.01
N SER A 41 6.69 -24.96 11.74
CA SER A 41 7.59 -25.85 11.04
C SER A 41 9.03 -25.62 11.50
N ARG A 42 9.89 -26.62 11.32
CA ARG A 42 11.34 -26.48 11.59
C ARG A 42 11.94 -25.27 10.88
N GLN A 43 11.56 -25.07 9.61
CA GLN A 43 12.00 -23.93 8.81
C GLN A 43 11.47 -22.60 9.34
N ALA A 44 10.22 -22.55 9.82
CA ALA A 44 9.65 -21.34 10.41
C ALA A 44 10.44 -20.90 11.65
N VAL A 45 10.82 -21.82 12.53
CA VAL A 45 11.63 -21.52 13.71
C VAL A 45 13.00 -21.00 13.30
N THR A 46 13.71 -21.69 12.40
CA THR A 46 15.05 -21.26 11.95
C THR A 46 15.01 -19.91 11.23
N SER A 47 14.02 -19.66 10.38
CA SER A 47 13.86 -18.38 9.67
C SER A 47 13.50 -17.25 10.63
N LEU A 48 12.68 -17.53 11.65
CA LEU A 48 12.36 -16.57 12.69
C LEU A 48 13.60 -16.17 13.50
N MET A 49 14.41 -17.14 13.94
CA MET A 49 15.64 -16.85 14.68
C MET A 49 16.63 -16.06 13.84
N LYS A 50 16.88 -16.49 12.59
CA LYS A 50 17.77 -15.77 11.65
C LYS A 50 17.30 -14.32 11.39
N LYS A 51 15.99 -14.11 11.27
CA LYS A 51 15.40 -12.76 11.13
C LYS A 51 15.59 -11.93 12.40
N PHE A 52 15.41 -12.55 13.56
CA PHE A 52 15.58 -11.88 14.85
C PHE A 52 17.04 -11.49 15.09
N GLU A 53 18.00 -12.38 14.84
CA GLU A 53 19.44 -12.09 14.98
C GLU A 53 19.91 -10.96 14.04
N SER A 54 19.33 -10.85 12.84
CA SER A 54 19.70 -9.77 11.91
C SER A 54 19.02 -8.43 12.22
N THR A 55 17.73 -8.45 12.56
CA THR A 55 16.89 -7.23 12.63
C THR A 55 16.58 -6.81 14.08
N HIS A 56 16.84 -7.68 15.06
CA HIS A 56 16.50 -7.52 16.49
C HIS A 56 15.02 -7.18 16.76
N SER A 57 14.16 -7.52 15.80
CA SER A 57 12.74 -7.20 15.82
C SER A 57 11.91 -8.44 15.48
N LEU A 58 10.84 -8.63 16.24
CA LEU A 58 9.85 -9.68 15.99
C LEU A 58 8.73 -9.23 15.05
N CYS A 59 8.62 -7.92 14.80
CA CYS A 59 7.61 -7.37 13.91
C CYS A 59 7.83 -7.85 12.48
N ASP A 60 6.74 -7.99 11.72
CA ASP A 60 6.84 -8.26 10.30
C ASP A 60 7.49 -7.10 9.57
N VAL A 61 8.42 -7.43 8.69
CA VAL A 61 9.06 -6.45 7.82
C VAL A 61 8.01 -6.01 6.82
N ALA A 62 7.78 -4.70 6.72
CA ALA A 62 6.89 -4.15 5.72
C ALA A 62 7.33 -4.65 4.34
N VAL A 63 6.46 -5.39 3.66
CA VAL A 63 6.74 -5.86 2.31
C VAL A 63 6.89 -4.60 1.44
N PRO A 64 8.02 -4.41 0.73
CA PRO A 64 8.19 -3.24 -0.12
C PRO A 64 7.08 -3.26 -1.16
N VAL A 65 6.21 -2.24 -1.10
CA VAL A 65 5.15 -2.07 -2.10
C VAL A 65 5.83 -1.67 -3.41
N ARG A 66 5.37 -2.26 -4.52
CA ARG A 66 5.87 -1.92 -5.86
C ARG A 66 5.85 -0.40 -6.06
N LEU A 67 7.02 0.19 -6.32
CA LEU A 67 7.17 1.60 -6.63
C LEU A 67 6.36 1.96 -7.88
N ARG A 68 5.57 3.04 -7.79
CA ARG A 68 4.73 3.54 -8.88
C ARG A 68 5.52 4.53 -9.73
N VAL A 69 6.31 4.03 -10.67
CA VAL A 69 7.21 4.86 -11.51
C VAL A 69 6.49 6.03 -12.18
N GLY A 70 5.27 5.82 -12.68
CA GLY A 70 4.52 6.88 -13.36
C GLY A 70 4.01 8.01 -12.44
N ARG A 71 3.83 7.76 -11.13
CA ARG A 71 3.39 8.75 -10.13
C ARG A 71 4.57 9.14 -9.24
N SER A 72 5.72 9.44 -9.86
CA SER A 72 6.86 10.02 -9.17
C SER A 72 6.51 11.42 -8.65
N VAL A 73 7.24 11.87 -7.62
CA VAL A 73 7.08 13.23 -7.07
C VAL A 73 7.33 14.29 -8.14
N GLU A 74 8.30 14.06 -9.01
CA GLU A 74 8.64 14.92 -10.16
C GLU A 74 7.46 15.06 -11.14
N ASN A 75 6.83 13.95 -11.52
CA ASN A 75 5.68 13.97 -12.43
C ASN A 75 4.47 14.65 -11.79
N ILE A 76 4.27 14.49 -10.48
CA ILE A 76 3.19 15.17 -9.76
C ILE A 76 3.41 16.68 -9.80
N ALA A 77 4.62 17.15 -9.50
CA ALA A 77 4.96 18.57 -9.55
C ALA A 77 4.88 19.16 -10.97
N ALA A 78 5.29 18.39 -11.99
CA ALA A 78 5.17 18.82 -13.40
C ALA A 78 3.70 18.94 -13.84
N VAL A 79 2.84 18.01 -13.43
CA VAL A 79 1.40 18.11 -13.71
C VAL A 79 0.77 19.27 -12.93
N GLU A 80 1.16 19.50 -11.69
CA GLU A 80 0.66 20.60 -10.86
C GLU A 80 0.96 21.96 -11.47
N THR A 81 2.22 22.20 -11.86
CA THR A 81 2.64 23.45 -12.53
C THR A 81 1.90 23.64 -13.85
N SER A 82 1.79 22.58 -14.65
CA SER A 82 1.04 22.61 -15.92
C SER A 82 -0.43 22.98 -15.69
N VAL A 83 -1.09 22.42 -14.66
CA VAL A 83 -2.51 22.72 -14.34
C VAL A 83 -2.69 24.15 -13.85
N ALA A 84 -1.74 24.66 -13.05
CA ALA A 84 -1.75 26.04 -12.58
C ALA A 84 -1.60 27.05 -13.73
N ASN A 85 -0.78 26.73 -14.73
CA ASN A 85 -0.59 27.57 -15.92
C ASN A 85 -1.84 27.57 -16.81
N ASP A 86 -2.35 26.39 -17.17
CA ASP A 86 -3.48 26.24 -18.10
C ASP A 86 -4.52 25.23 -17.57
N PRO A 87 -5.53 25.66 -16.81
CA PRO A 87 -6.50 24.75 -16.21
C PRO A 87 -7.45 24.11 -17.24
N ASN A 88 -7.71 24.79 -18.36
CA ASN A 88 -8.63 24.34 -19.41
C ASN A 88 -8.02 23.35 -20.41
N GLN A 89 -6.73 23.04 -20.27
CA GLN A 89 -6.03 22.17 -21.21
C GLN A 89 -6.53 20.72 -21.09
N SER A 90 -6.75 20.09 -22.25
CA SER A 90 -7.25 18.72 -22.30
C SER A 90 -6.21 17.70 -21.83
N ILE A 91 -6.69 16.62 -21.21
CA ILE A 91 -5.85 15.52 -20.72
C ILE A 91 -4.94 14.91 -21.81
N PRO A 92 -5.43 14.62 -23.04
CA PRO A 92 -4.56 14.06 -24.09
C PRO A 92 -3.43 15.00 -24.48
N ARG A 93 -3.71 16.31 -24.54
CA ARG A 93 -2.71 17.31 -24.91
C ARG A 93 -1.64 17.45 -23.83
N ARG A 94 -2.07 17.58 -22.57
CA ARG A 94 -1.15 17.65 -21.42
C ARG A 94 -0.29 16.39 -21.29
N SER A 95 -0.87 15.23 -21.58
CA SER A 95 -0.17 13.94 -21.62
C SER A 95 0.96 13.91 -22.66
N GLN A 96 0.72 14.51 -23.84
CA GLN A 96 1.73 14.61 -24.89
C GLN A 96 2.84 15.60 -24.54
N GLU A 97 2.50 16.74 -23.93
CA GLU A 97 3.48 17.77 -23.56
C GLU A 97 4.39 17.34 -22.40
N LEU A 98 3.85 16.60 -21.42
CA LEU A 98 4.60 16.12 -20.27
C LEU A 98 5.25 14.74 -20.47
N ASP A 99 5.01 14.09 -21.62
CA ASP A 99 5.40 12.70 -21.91
C ASP A 99 4.96 11.69 -20.82
N ILE A 100 3.74 11.87 -20.31
CA ILE A 100 3.14 11.00 -19.29
C ILE A 100 1.96 10.27 -19.91
N ALA A 101 1.82 8.96 -19.68
CA ALA A 101 0.65 8.21 -20.14
C ALA A 101 -0.67 8.80 -19.62
N LYS A 102 -1.67 8.97 -20.49
CA LYS A 102 -3.00 9.54 -20.18
C LYS A 102 -3.64 8.98 -18.90
N THR A 103 -3.56 7.67 -18.70
CA THR A 103 -4.14 7.00 -17.52
C THR A 103 -3.41 7.34 -16.22
N THR A 104 -2.10 7.55 -16.30
CA THR A 104 -1.27 8.00 -15.17
C THR A 104 -1.58 9.45 -14.84
N LEU A 105 -1.62 10.32 -15.86
CA LEU A 105 -1.96 11.72 -15.70
C LEU A 105 -3.37 11.89 -15.08
N TRP A 106 -4.35 11.13 -15.54
CA TRP A 106 -5.70 11.13 -14.95
C TRP A 106 -5.71 10.70 -13.47
N ARG A 107 -4.87 9.71 -13.10
CA ARG A 107 -4.73 9.29 -11.69
C ARG A 107 -4.06 10.35 -10.84
N ILE A 108 -3.06 11.07 -11.36
CA ILE A 108 -2.40 12.18 -10.66
C ILE A 108 -3.43 13.28 -10.39
N LEU A 109 -4.17 13.70 -11.42
CA LEU A 109 -5.23 14.71 -11.29
C LEU A 109 -6.26 14.32 -10.23
N LEU A 110 -6.76 13.08 -10.26
CA LEU A 110 -7.85 12.67 -9.35
C LEU A 110 -7.38 12.32 -7.93
N LYS A 111 -6.22 11.64 -7.78
CA LYS A 111 -5.80 11.06 -6.49
C LYS A 111 -4.75 11.87 -5.76
N ASP A 112 -3.87 12.58 -6.47
CA ASP A 112 -2.79 13.35 -5.87
C ASP A 112 -3.21 14.82 -5.74
N LEU A 113 -3.69 15.42 -6.84
CA LEU A 113 -4.08 16.83 -6.88
C LEU A 113 -5.56 17.07 -6.55
N THR A 114 -6.39 16.01 -6.51
CA THR A 114 -7.83 16.08 -6.23
C THR A 114 -8.61 17.06 -7.13
N VAL A 115 -8.16 17.23 -8.37
CA VAL A 115 -8.78 18.10 -9.38
C VAL A 115 -9.94 17.35 -10.06
N HIS A 116 -11.11 17.98 -10.08
CA HIS A 116 -12.31 17.44 -10.70
C HIS A 116 -12.67 18.23 -11.95
N PRO A 117 -13.15 17.57 -13.03
CA PRO A 117 -13.62 18.29 -14.21
C PRO A 117 -14.82 19.16 -13.82
N TYR A 118 -14.65 20.48 -13.87
CA TYR A 118 -15.73 21.40 -13.60
C TYR A 118 -16.58 21.57 -14.87
N LYS A 119 -17.87 21.22 -14.78
CA LYS A 119 -18.84 21.46 -15.85
C LYS A 119 -19.79 22.58 -15.44
N ILE A 120 -19.67 23.73 -16.08
CA ILE A 120 -20.64 24.82 -15.93
C ILE A 120 -22.01 24.30 -16.38
N ARG A 121 -22.98 24.28 -15.47
CA ARG A 121 -24.39 24.04 -15.80
C ARG A 121 -25.06 25.40 -15.88
N LEU A 122 -25.31 25.88 -17.10
CA LEU A 122 -26.17 27.03 -17.33
C LEU A 122 -27.61 26.57 -17.15
N THR A 123 -28.26 27.03 -16.08
CA THR A 123 -29.69 26.81 -15.87
C THR A 123 -30.44 27.97 -16.49
N GLN A 124 -31.45 27.70 -17.32
CA GLN A 124 -32.33 28.75 -17.82
C GLN A 124 -33.13 29.33 -16.64
N VAL A 125 -33.15 30.65 -16.53
CA VAL A 125 -34.06 31.35 -15.61
C VAL A 125 -35.47 31.18 -16.18
N LEU A 126 -36.34 30.50 -15.44
CA LEU A 126 -37.76 30.36 -15.76
C LEU A 126 -38.43 31.73 -15.65
N LYS A 127 -38.88 32.27 -16.78
CA LYS A 127 -39.70 33.47 -16.81
C LYS A 127 -41.17 33.09 -16.63
N PRO A 128 -42.01 33.98 -16.06
CA PRO A 128 -43.44 33.70 -15.89
C PRO A 128 -44.16 33.33 -17.19
N MET A 129 -43.68 33.84 -18.33
CA MET A 129 -44.21 33.56 -19.66
C MET A 129 -43.75 32.22 -20.25
N ASP A 130 -42.73 31.55 -19.69
CA ASP A 130 -42.24 30.28 -20.22
C ASP A 130 -43.22 29.12 -19.96
N HIS A 131 -44.27 29.36 -19.16
CA HIS A 131 -45.34 28.41 -18.87
C HIS A 131 -46.55 28.49 -19.82
N SER A 132 -46.66 29.52 -20.66
CA SER A 132 -47.75 29.61 -21.64
C SER A 132 -47.42 28.76 -22.88
N LYS A 133 -48.25 27.73 -23.12
CA LYS A 133 -48.19 26.87 -24.32
C LYS A 133 -48.57 27.62 -25.60
#